data_AF-A0A354SEN0-F1
#
_entry.id   AF-A0A354SEN0-F1
#
_cell.length_a   1.000
_cell.length_b   1.000
_cell.length_c   1.000
_cell.angle_alpha   90.00
_cell.angle_beta   90.00
_cell.angle_gamma   90.00
#
_symmetry.space_group_name_H-M   'P 1'
#
loop_
_entity.id
_entity.type
_entity.pdbx_description
1 polymer ?
#
loop_
_entity_poly.entity_id
_entity_poly.type
_entity_poly.pdbx_seq_one_letter_code
_entity_poly.pdbx_strand_id
1 'polypeptide(L)'
;DVPYRGKKRDDYVLFSETASRFVVTIHPKDKAKFEKRMAGNVAREIGFVSNDGCLQVSGLSGKTIIKEKLGKLKGAWQKPLNF
;
A
#
# COMPACT_ATOMS: atom_id res chain seq x y z
N ASP A 1 8.12 7.02 4.52
CA ASP A 1 8.72 5.83 3.88
C ASP A 1 8.13 4.55 4.44
N VAL A 2 7.84 3.59 3.57
CA VAL A 2 7.32 2.26 3.93
C VAL A 2 8.39 1.52 4.76
N PRO A 3 8.04 0.92 5.91
CA PRO A 3 9.00 0.13 6.68
C PRO A 3 9.34 -1.16 5.94
N TYR A 4 10.61 -1.35 5.57
CA TYR A 4 11.10 -2.58 4.95
C TYR A 4 12.48 -2.95 5.51
N ARG A 5 12.82 -4.25 5.46
CA ARG A 5 14.18 -4.77 5.73
C ARG A 5 14.69 -5.45 4.46
N GLY A 6 15.95 -5.24 4.10
CA GLY A 6 16.57 -5.87 2.94
C GLY A 6 16.89 -4.90 1.79
N LYS A 7 16.84 -5.39 0.54
CA LYS A 7 17.33 -4.67 -0.64
C LYS A 7 16.44 -3.47 -0.99
N LYS A 8 17.07 -2.34 -1.32
CA LYS A 8 16.43 -1.14 -1.87
C LYS A 8 16.07 -1.33 -3.35
N ARG A 9 14.99 -2.06 -3.62
CA ARG A 9 14.40 -2.22 -4.96
C ARG A 9 12.87 -2.14 -4.87
N ASP A 10 12.26 -1.48 -5.84
CA ASP A 10 10.80 -1.25 -5.86
C ASP A 10 10.01 -2.57 -5.80
N ASP A 11 10.39 -3.55 -6.61
CA ASP A 11 9.77 -4.88 -6.67
C ASP A 11 9.93 -5.66 -5.36
N TYR A 12 11.11 -5.59 -4.74
CA TYR A 12 11.38 -6.28 -3.48
C TYR A 12 10.52 -5.76 -2.33
N VAL A 13 10.29 -4.44 -2.27
CA VAL A 13 9.42 -3.84 -1.25
C VAL A 13 7.95 -4.13 -1.56
N LEU A 14 7.53 -4.00 -2.82
CA LEU A 14 6.14 -4.14 -3.25
C LEU A 14 5.62 -5.57 -3.11
N PHE A 15 6.44 -6.57 -3.47
CA PHE A 15 6.07 -7.99 -3.43
C PHE A 15 6.64 -8.73 -2.22
N SER A 16 7.06 -8.01 -1.18
CA SER A 16 7.49 -8.61 0.08
C SER A 16 6.34 -9.37 0.74
N GLU A 17 6.60 -10.57 1.25
CA GLU A 17 5.66 -11.41 2.01
C GLU A 17 6.01 -11.49 3.51
N THR A 18 6.75 -10.50 4.05
CA THR A 18 7.04 -10.47 5.49
C THR A 18 5.74 -10.48 6.30
N ALA A 19 5.66 -11.43 7.25
CA ALA A 19 4.49 -11.64 8.10
C ALA A 19 4.23 -10.49 9.08
N SER A 20 3.06 -10.51 9.71
CA SER A 20 2.63 -9.56 10.76
C SER A 20 2.59 -8.09 10.31
N ARG A 21 2.29 -7.84 9.03
CA ARG A 21 2.02 -6.52 8.48
C ARG A 21 0.54 -6.35 8.19
N PHE A 22 -0.02 -5.22 8.60
CA PHE A 22 -1.41 -4.86 8.37
C PHE A 22 -1.48 -3.54 7.61
N VAL A 23 -2.43 -3.44 6.68
CA VAL A 23 -2.81 -2.18 6.02
C VAL A 23 -4.14 -1.75 6.61
N VAL A 24 -4.21 -0.51 7.08
CA VAL A 24 -5.41 0.07 7.68
C VAL A 24 -5.74 1.41 7.01
N THR A 25 -7.04 1.71 6.89
CA THR A 25 -7.52 3.02 6.44
C THR A 25 -8.05 3.77 7.64
N ILE A 26 -7.59 5.01 7.83
CA ILE A 26 -7.97 5.87 8.96
C ILE A 26 -8.65 7.11 8.40
N HIS A 27 -9.79 7.50 8.98
CA HIS A 27 -10.41 8.77 8.62
C HIS A 27 -9.46 9.93 9.00
N PRO A 28 -9.24 10.95 8.14
CA PRO A 28 -8.23 11.99 8.39
C PRO A 28 -8.31 12.65 9.78
N LYS A 29 -9.54 12.92 10.26
CA LYS A 29 -9.81 13.48 11.61
C LYS A 29 -9.27 12.62 12.77
N ASP A 30 -9.12 11.31 12.57
CA ASP A 30 -8.70 10.36 13.62
C ASP A 30 -7.20 10.03 13.53
N LYS A 31 -6.47 10.56 12.54
CA LYS A 31 -5.05 10.25 12.28
C LYS A 31 -4.17 10.46 13.52
N ALA A 32 -4.22 11.64 14.13
CA ALA A 32 -3.39 11.96 15.30
C ALA A 32 -3.69 11.03 16.49
N LYS A 33 -4.97 10.68 16.70
CA LYS A 33 -5.39 9.74 17.74
C LYS A 33 -4.85 8.33 17.47
N PHE A 34 -4.91 7.88 16.22
CA PHE A 34 -4.37 6.59 15.80
C PHE A 34 -2.84 6.53 15.99
N GLU A 35 -2.12 7.54 15.51
CA GLU A 35 -0.65 7.62 15.64
C GLU A 35 -0.21 7.60 17.11
N LYS A 36 -0.93 8.31 18.00
CA LYS A 36 -0.69 8.26 19.44
C LYS A 36 -0.88 6.86 20.02
N ARG A 37 -1.88 6.10 19.54
CA ARG A 37 -2.13 4.72 20.00
C ARG A 37 -1.09 3.73 19.45
N MET A 38 -0.54 3.99 18.28
CA MET A 38 0.48 3.16 17.64
C MET A 38 1.91 3.51 18.07
N ALA A 39 2.10 4.53 18.93
CA ALA A 39 3.41 4.90 19.44
C ALA A 39 4.15 3.68 20.03
N GLY A 40 5.41 3.50 19.66
CA GLY A 40 6.23 2.33 20.02
C GLY A 40 6.14 1.16 19.02
N ASN A 41 5.16 1.15 18.10
CA ASN A 41 5.08 0.18 17.02
C ASN A 41 5.64 0.72 15.70
N VAL A 42 5.98 -0.17 14.78
CA VAL A 42 6.37 0.20 13.41
C VAL A 42 5.11 0.49 12.60
N ALA A 43 4.70 1.76 12.55
CA ALA A 43 3.57 2.24 11.75
C ALA A 43 3.96 3.46 10.91
N ARG A 44 3.50 3.48 9.66
CA ARG A 44 3.73 4.56 8.70
C ARG A 44 2.51 4.72 7.81
N GLU A 45 2.16 5.97 7.50
CA GLU A 45 1.24 6.29 6.41
C GLU A 45 1.94 6.01 5.07
N ILE A 46 1.27 5.25 4.20
CA ILE A 46 1.83 4.82 2.90
C ILE A 46 1.05 5.37 1.70
N GLY A 47 0.01 6.19 1.95
CA GLY A 47 -0.83 6.77 0.92
C GLY A 47 -2.18 7.25 1.45
N PHE A 48 -3.10 7.54 0.55
CA PHE A 48 -4.47 7.95 0.84
C PHE A 48 -5.45 7.28 -0.13
N VAL A 49 -6.73 7.25 0.24
CA VAL A 49 -7.79 6.75 -0.64
C VAL A 49 -8.29 7.88 -1.53
N SER A 50 -8.26 7.67 -2.85
CA SER A 50 -8.82 8.55 -3.87
C SER A 50 -10.15 7.99 -4.41
N ASN A 51 -10.88 8.81 -5.18
CA ASN A 51 -12.09 8.43 -5.89
C ASN A 51 -11.89 8.32 -7.42
N ASP A 52 -10.64 8.31 -7.90
CA ASP A 52 -10.28 8.29 -9.32
C ASP A 52 -10.31 6.89 -9.96
N GLY A 53 -10.64 5.85 -9.16
CA GLY A 53 -10.78 4.48 -9.63
C GLY A 53 -9.46 3.84 -10.09
N CYS A 54 -8.31 4.39 -9.68
CA CYS A 54 -6.98 3.90 -10.04
C CYS A 54 -6.17 3.51 -8.80
N LEU A 55 -5.37 2.46 -8.93
CA LEU A 55 -4.25 2.21 -8.01
C LEU A 55 -3.01 2.92 -8.58
N GLN A 56 -2.46 3.86 -7.82
CA GLN A 56 -1.19 4.51 -8.13
C GLN A 56 -0.16 4.18 -7.05
N VAL A 57 1.02 3.71 -7.48
CA VAL A 57 2.16 3.44 -6.59
C VAL A 57 3.35 4.26 -7.03
N SER A 58 3.94 4.99 -6.09
CA SER A 58 5.21 5.69 -6.28
C SER A 58 6.35 4.82 -5.72
N GLY A 59 7.38 4.60 -6.53
CA GLY A 59 8.56 3.83 -6.13
C GLY A 59 9.45 4.60 -5.15
N LEU A 60 10.56 3.98 -4.77
CA LEU A 60 11.57 4.51 -3.84
C LEU A 60 12.19 5.84 -4.31
N SER A 61 12.15 6.12 -5.61
CA SER A 61 12.59 7.40 -6.19
C SER A 61 11.53 8.51 -6.20
N GLY A 62 10.31 8.22 -5.73
CA GLY A 62 9.15 9.11 -5.81
C GLY A 62 8.46 9.12 -7.17
N LYS A 63 9.01 8.46 -8.20
CA LYS A 63 8.38 8.33 -9.51
C LYS A 63 7.26 7.30 -9.47
N THR A 64 6.20 7.53 -10.24
CA THR A 64 5.11 6.55 -10.42
C THR A 64 5.64 5.31 -11.14
N ILE A 65 5.48 4.14 -10.51
CA ILE A 65 5.88 2.83 -11.07
C ILE A 65 4.68 1.96 -11.44
N ILE A 66 3.51 2.22 -10.84
CA ILE A 66 2.24 1.59 -11.19
C ILE A 66 1.18 2.68 -11.26
N LYS A 67 0.39 2.67 -12.33
CA LYS A 67 -0.86 3.41 -12.44
C LYS A 67 -1.83 2.59 -13.28
N GLU A 68 -2.83 2.00 -12.63
CA GLU A 68 -3.75 1.09 -13.32
C GLU A 68 -5.17 1.21 -12.78
N LYS A 69 -6.17 0.97 -13.66
CA LYS A 69 -7.58 0.99 -13.27
C LYS A 69 -7.89 -0.19 -12.36
N LEU A 70 -8.63 0.06 -11.27
CA LEU A 70 -9.06 -1.00 -10.34
C LEU A 70 -9.85 -2.11 -11.05
N GLY A 71 -10.66 -1.77 -12.06
CA GLY A 71 -11.41 -2.75 -12.85
C GLY A 71 -10.51 -3.75 -13.60
N LYS A 72 -9.37 -3.28 -14.15
CA LYS A 72 -8.43 -4.16 -14.87
C LYS A 72 -7.70 -5.09 -13.89
N LEU A 73 -7.27 -4.57 -12.75
CA LEU A 73 -6.64 -5.37 -11.68
C LEU A 73 -7.61 -6.43 -11.16
N LYS A 74 -8.86 -6.05 -10.87
CA LYS A 74 -9.90 -6.96 -10.41
C LYS A 74 -10.20 -8.05 -11.45
N GLY A 75 -10.33 -7.67 -12.72
CA GLY A 75 -10.54 -8.62 -13.81
C GLY A 75 -9.40 -9.64 -13.94
N ALA A 76 -8.14 -9.19 -13.86
CA ALA A 76 -6.96 -10.06 -13.92
C ALA A 76 -6.92 -11.05 -12.74
N TRP A 77 -7.33 -10.63 -11.54
CA TRP A 77 -7.42 -11.50 -10.37
C TRP A 77 -8.56 -12.53 -10.46
N GLN A 78 -9.73 -12.14 -10.99
CA GLN A 78 -10.88 -13.05 -11.09
C GLN A 78 -10.75 -14.08 -12.22
N LYS A 79 -10.15 -13.70 -13.35
CA LYS A 79 -10.01 -14.57 -14.53
C LYS A 79 -9.51 -16.00 -14.22
N PRO A 80 -8.42 -16.22 -13.45
CA PRO A 80 -7.93 -17.58 -13.16
C PRO A 80 -8.82 -18.40 -12.23
N LEU A 81 -9.85 -17.80 -11.61
CA LEU A 81 -10.78 -18.48 -10.69
C LEU A 81 -12.13 -18.84 -11.34
N ASN A 82 -12.33 -18.46 -12.61
CA ASN A 82 -13.55 -18.72 -13.37
C ASN A 82 -13.43 -20.07 -14.11
N PHE A 83 -13.55 -21.18 -13.39
CA PHE A 83 -13.64 -22.53 -13.95
C PHE A 83 -15.05 -22.84 -14.47
#